data_AF-A0A437D803-F1
#
_entry.id   AF-A0A437D803-F1
#
_cell.length_a   1.000
_cell.length_b   1.000
_cell.length_c   1.000
_cell.angle_alpha   90.00
_cell.angle_beta   90.00
_cell.angle_gamma   90.00
#
_symmetry.space_group_name_H-M   'P 1'
#
loop_
_entity.id
_entity.type
_entity.pdbx_description
1 polymer ?
#
loop_
_entity_poly.entity_id
_entity_poly.type
_entity_poly.pdbx_seq_one_letter_code
_entity_poly.pdbx_strand_id
1 'polypeptide(L)'
;MCELQWGGRNQDGAGATIGEEVEQVNSFLSRAAICSKYMSKAVRTDMLTIQAIGWNKRKVEKLDLTLAKRYIKTVQRISEASADLGKLTQDLSIQEDMVQQWVSDVKEWAAEPTGHNDLEKTIEGLYLSIKQRKYNLYRKADGNKRRHQLRKKIASEKRALEDAIRKRNADLDESDKLPSADALLAVDNYSWPWECHGNMVQKKRLFDKVMLLTRLKEEEPIIGENRTSASITNVGSPHG
;
A
#
# COMPACT_ATOMS: atom_id res chain seq x y z
N MET A 1 5.59 10.71 9.43
CA MET A 1 5.50 11.56 8.20
C MET A 1 6.15 11.04 6.92
N CYS A 2 7.31 10.36 6.97
CA CYS A 2 8.04 9.96 5.75
C CYS A 2 7.18 9.18 4.72
N GLU A 3 6.24 8.33 5.17
CA GLU A 3 5.31 7.63 4.26
C GLU A 3 4.30 8.55 3.54
N LEU A 4 3.91 9.68 4.13
CA LEU A 4 3.00 10.62 3.49
C LEU A 4 3.71 11.37 2.35
N GLN A 5 4.97 11.75 2.57
CA GLN A 5 5.78 12.49 1.60
C GLN A 5 6.41 11.59 0.54
N TRP A 6 6.88 10.40 0.90
CA TRP A 6 7.67 9.51 0.04
C TRP A 6 6.99 8.18 -0.28
N GLY A 7 5.78 7.96 0.23
CA GLY A 7 5.02 6.77 -0.11
C GLY A 7 4.70 6.78 -1.60
N GLY A 8 5.01 5.69 -2.31
CA GLY A 8 4.72 5.56 -3.75
C GLY A 8 3.26 5.82 -4.10
N ARG A 9 2.33 5.52 -3.18
CA ARG A 9 0.89 5.82 -3.31
C ARG A 9 0.54 7.32 -3.33
N ASN A 10 1.46 8.18 -2.94
CA ASN A 10 1.26 9.63 -2.85
C ASN A 10 2.12 10.39 -3.87
N GLN A 11 2.85 9.68 -4.73
CA GLN A 11 3.64 10.29 -5.80
C GLN A 11 2.79 10.45 -7.05
N ASP A 12 3.04 11.53 -7.78
CA ASP A 12 2.40 11.78 -9.08
C ASP A 12 2.88 10.73 -10.10
N GLY A 13 1.97 10.26 -10.95
CA GLY A 13 2.25 9.26 -11.98
C GLY A 13 2.45 7.84 -11.44
N ALA A 14 2.16 7.58 -10.17
CA ALA A 14 2.24 6.24 -9.60
C ALA A 14 1.19 5.28 -10.20
N GLY A 15 0.04 5.83 -10.65
CA GLY A 15 -1.11 5.03 -11.06
C GLY A 15 -1.59 4.06 -9.97
N ALA A 16 -2.37 3.05 -10.34
CA ALA A 16 -2.82 2.02 -9.40
C ALA A 16 -1.89 0.77 -9.32
N THR A 17 -0.82 0.73 -10.10
CA THR A 17 0.01 -0.47 -10.31
C THR A 17 1.03 -0.69 -9.19
N ILE A 18 0.62 -1.37 -8.11
CA ILE A 18 1.46 -1.66 -6.93
C ILE A 18 2.08 -3.09 -6.98
N GLY A 19 2.27 -3.66 -8.17
CA GLY A 19 2.99 -4.94 -8.34
C GLY A 19 2.13 -6.20 -8.52
N GLU A 20 0.83 -6.04 -8.80
CA GLU A 20 -0.07 -7.16 -9.10
C GLU A 20 0.47 -8.05 -10.26
N GLU A 21 1.07 -7.45 -11.28
CA GLU A 21 1.64 -8.20 -12.42
C GLU A 21 2.83 -9.09 -12.00
N VAL A 22 3.66 -8.61 -11.08
CA VAL A 22 4.79 -9.39 -10.56
C VAL A 22 4.27 -10.57 -9.74
N GLU A 23 3.22 -10.37 -8.94
CA GLU A 23 2.59 -11.44 -8.17
C GLU A 23 1.91 -12.50 -9.08
N GLN A 24 1.32 -12.09 -10.21
CA GLN A 24 0.74 -13.01 -11.18
C GLN A 24 1.79 -13.91 -11.83
N VAL A 25 2.92 -13.34 -12.27
CA VAL A 25 4.05 -14.10 -12.85
C VAL A 25 4.64 -15.05 -11.81
N ASN A 26 4.87 -14.56 -10.58
CA ASN A 26 5.41 -15.38 -9.50
C ASN A 26 4.48 -16.53 -9.14
N SER A 27 3.17 -16.29 -9.06
CA SER A 27 2.16 -17.32 -8.85
C SER A 27 2.19 -18.36 -9.97
N PHE A 28 2.29 -17.92 -11.23
CA PHE A 28 2.38 -18.83 -12.37
C PHE A 28 3.62 -19.72 -12.31
N LEU A 29 4.80 -19.13 -12.10
CA LEU A 29 6.08 -19.86 -12.08
C LEU A 29 6.26 -20.72 -10.84
N SER A 30 5.62 -20.37 -9.71
CA SER A 30 5.65 -21.19 -8.49
C SER A 30 5.16 -22.63 -8.73
N ARG A 31 4.23 -22.83 -9.67
CA ARG A 31 3.73 -24.17 -10.03
C ARG A 31 4.79 -25.03 -10.71
N ALA A 32 5.74 -24.42 -11.42
CA ALA A 32 6.87 -25.12 -12.02
C ALA A 32 7.90 -25.58 -10.97
N ALA A 33 7.88 -25.03 -9.75
CA ALA A 33 8.77 -25.46 -8.67
C ALA A 33 8.49 -26.92 -8.23
N ILE A 34 7.22 -27.35 -8.28
CA ILE A 34 6.81 -28.70 -7.87
C ILE A 34 7.39 -29.76 -8.81
N CYS A 35 7.28 -29.55 -10.13
CA CYS A 35 7.80 -30.49 -11.11
C CYS A 35 9.32 -30.40 -11.31
N SER A 36 9.95 -29.26 -10.97
CA SER A 36 11.39 -29.06 -11.16
C SER A 36 12.28 -29.39 -9.97
N LYS A 37 11.69 -29.85 -8.86
CA LYS A 37 12.42 -30.18 -7.62
C LYS A 37 13.49 -31.25 -7.83
N TYR A 38 13.17 -32.31 -8.57
CA TYR A 38 14.07 -33.46 -8.80
C TYR A 38 14.78 -33.42 -10.17
N MET A 39 14.63 -32.32 -10.92
CA MET A 39 15.31 -32.14 -12.20
C MET A 39 16.80 -31.80 -12.01
N SER A 40 17.62 -32.18 -12.98
CA SER A 40 18.99 -31.66 -13.09
C SER A 40 18.95 -30.15 -13.35
N LYS A 41 20.06 -29.46 -13.07
CA LYS A 41 20.15 -27.99 -13.24
C LYS A 41 19.80 -27.57 -14.68
N ALA A 42 20.32 -28.27 -15.69
CA ALA A 42 20.05 -27.99 -17.09
C ALA A 42 18.55 -28.14 -17.43
N VAL A 43 17.96 -29.28 -17.08
CA VAL A 43 16.55 -29.57 -17.35
C VAL A 43 15.62 -28.60 -16.63
N ARG A 44 15.97 -28.17 -15.40
CA ARG A 44 15.23 -27.13 -14.68
C ARG A 44 15.24 -25.80 -15.42
N THR A 45 16.40 -25.37 -15.90
CA THR A 45 16.53 -24.11 -16.65
C THR A 45 15.68 -24.13 -17.92
N ASP A 46 15.74 -25.22 -18.69
CA ASP A 46 14.96 -25.37 -19.92
C ASP A 46 13.45 -25.34 -19.63
N MET A 47 13.02 -26.07 -18.59
CA MET A 47 11.61 -26.09 -18.17
C MET A 47 11.11 -24.70 -17.77
N LEU A 48 11.87 -23.96 -16.95
CA LEU A 48 11.50 -22.59 -16.56
C LEU A 48 11.43 -21.66 -17.77
N THR A 49 12.35 -21.82 -18.72
CA THR A 49 12.39 -21.04 -19.96
C THR A 49 11.13 -21.29 -20.80
N ILE A 50 10.75 -22.57 -21.00
CA ILE A 50 9.53 -22.94 -21.73
C ILE A 50 8.28 -22.38 -21.04
N GLN A 51 8.22 -22.46 -19.71
CA GLN A 51 7.09 -21.91 -18.94
C GLN A 51 6.99 -20.39 -19.06
N ALA A 52 8.13 -19.68 -19.01
CA ALA A 52 8.18 -18.23 -19.21
C ALA A 52 7.75 -17.83 -20.63
N ILE A 53 8.21 -18.55 -21.66
CA ILE A 53 7.77 -18.35 -23.05
C ILE A 53 6.26 -18.55 -23.17
N GLY A 54 5.72 -19.63 -22.60
CA GLY A 54 4.28 -19.90 -22.59
C GLY A 54 3.46 -18.86 -21.84
N TRP A 55 4.00 -18.29 -20.76
CA TRP A 55 3.38 -17.14 -20.07
C TRP A 55 3.34 -15.90 -20.95
N ASN A 56 4.46 -15.53 -21.57
CA ASN A 56 4.53 -14.38 -22.46
C ASN A 56 3.56 -14.51 -23.64
N LYS A 57 3.48 -15.70 -24.25
CA LYS A 57 2.51 -15.98 -25.32
C LYS A 57 1.06 -15.74 -24.86
N ARG A 58 0.66 -16.30 -23.72
CA ARG A 58 -0.67 -16.06 -23.14
C ARG A 58 -0.92 -14.61 -22.76
N LYS A 59 0.11 -13.90 -22.29
CA LYS A 59 0.02 -12.47 -21.95
C LYS A 59 -0.30 -11.65 -23.19
N VAL A 60 0.37 -11.93 -24.32
CA VAL A 60 0.11 -11.29 -25.61
C VAL A 60 -1.30 -11.63 -26.11
N GLU A 61 -1.66 -12.92 -26.13
CA GLU A 61 -2.96 -13.39 -26.63
C GLU A 61 -4.17 -12.87 -25.86
N LYS A 62 -4.00 -12.50 -24.58
CA LYS A 62 -5.09 -12.00 -23.71
C LYS A 62 -4.94 -10.53 -23.36
N LEU A 63 -4.00 -9.83 -23.98
CA LEU A 63 -3.65 -8.47 -23.60
C LEU A 63 -4.85 -7.53 -23.77
N ASP A 64 -5.51 -7.61 -24.92
CA ASP A 64 -6.70 -6.85 -25.27
C ASP A 64 -7.84 -7.04 -24.26
N LEU A 65 -8.17 -8.28 -23.92
CA LEU A 65 -9.22 -8.62 -22.97
C LEU A 65 -8.86 -8.17 -21.55
N THR A 66 -7.58 -8.31 -21.17
CA THR A 66 -7.08 -7.92 -19.85
C THR A 66 -7.13 -6.40 -19.70
N LEU A 67 -6.68 -5.66 -20.72
CA LEU A 67 -6.75 -4.20 -20.76
C LEU A 67 -8.20 -3.71 -20.74
N ALA A 68 -9.09 -4.33 -21.53
CA ALA A 68 -10.51 -3.97 -21.54
C ALA A 68 -11.18 -4.18 -20.17
N LYS A 69 -10.93 -5.33 -19.51
CA LYS A 69 -11.44 -5.59 -18.16
C LYS A 69 -10.87 -4.63 -17.14
N ARG A 70 -9.58 -4.35 -17.21
CA ARG A 70 -8.90 -3.40 -16.30
C ARG A 70 -9.48 -2.01 -16.48
N TYR A 71 -9.68 -1.55 -17.71
CA TYR A 71 -10.30 -0.26 -18.03
C TYR A 71 -11.70 -0.13 -17.40
N ILE A 72 -12.59 -1.10 -17.65
CA ILE A 72 -13.95 -1.10 -17.08
C ILE A 72 -13.90 -1.01 -15.56
N LYS A 73 -13.01 -1.80 -14.92
CA LYS A 73 -12.83 -1.78 -13.47
C LYS A 73 -12.29 -0.44 -12.96
N THR A 74 -11.33 0.17 -13.67
CA THR A 74 -10.77 1.47 -13.31
C THR A 74 -11.84 2.55 -13.41
N VAL A 75 -12.61 2.61 -14.49
CA VAL A 75 -13.73 3.56 -14.64
C VAL A 75 -14.77 3.40 -13.53
N GLN A 76 -15.15 2.15 -13.20
CA GLN A 76 -16.05 1.88 -12.09
C GLN A 76 -15.48 2.39 -10.75
N ARG A 77 -14.20 2.10 -10.47
CA ARG A 77 -13.54 2.56 -9.24
C ARG A 77 -13.38 4.08 -9.18
N ILE A 78 -13.20 4.76 -10.32
CA ILE A 78 -13.20 6.23 -10.39
C ILE A 78 -14.56 6.78 -9.96
N SER A 79 -15.65 6.20 -10.49
CA SER A 79 -17.01 6.58 -10.10
C SER A 79 -17.26 6.37 -8.60
N GLU A 80 -16.91 5.21 -8.07
CA GLU A 80 -17.03 4.89 -6.64
C GLU A 80 -16.19 5.82 -5.76
N ALA A 81 -14.92 6.05 -6.11
CA ALA A 81 -14.02 6.95 -5.37
C ALA A 81 -14.49 8.41 -5.43
N SER A 82 -15.05 8.85 -6.56
CA SER A 82 -15.61 10.21 -6.71
C SER A 82 -16.86 10.38 -5.85
N ALA A 83 -17.77 9.39 -5.84
CA ALA A 83 -18.95 9.41 -5.00
C ALA A 83 -18.59 9.38 -3.50
N ASP A 84 -17.59 8.59 -3.11
CA ASP A 84 -17.05 8.55 -1.75
C ASP A 84 -16.47 9.90 -1.31
N LEU A 85 -15.72 10.56 -2.19
CA LEU A 85 -15.16 11.89 -1.92
C LEU A 85 -16.28 12.94 -1.82
N GLY A 86 -17.29 12.86 -2.68
CA GLY A 86 -18.48 13.71 -2.63
C GLY A 86 -19.27 13.56 -1.33
N LYS A 87 -19.48 12.34 -0.84
CA LYS A 87 -20.11 12.10 0.48
C LYS A 87 -19.27 12.68 1.61
N LEU A 88 -17.96 12.45 1.60
CA LEU A 88 -17.07 12.94 2.65
C LEU A 88 -17.02 14.48 2.70
N THR A 89 -17.03 15.14 1.53
CA THR A 89 -17.05 16.61 1.45
C THR A 89 -18.39 17.18 1.91
N GLN A 90 -19.52 16.52 1.62
CA GLN A 90 -20.84 16.87 2.16
C GLN A 90 -20.89 16.69 3.68
N ASP A 91 -20.44 15.55 4.20
CA ASP A 91 -20.42 15.23 5.63
C ASP A 91 -19.61 16.27 6.42
N LEU A 92 -18.51 16.76 5.84
CA LEU A 92 -17.65 17.77 6.43
C LEU A 92 -18.08 19.21 6.10
N SER A 93 -19.11 19.40 5.26
CA SER A 93 -19.57 20.69 4.75
C SER A 93 -18.45 21.54 4.12
N ILE A 94 -17.60 20.91 3.31
CA ILE A 94 -16.41 21.52 2.70
C ILE A 94 -16.68 21.80 1.22
N GLN A 95 -16.30 22.99 0.76
CA GLN A 95 -16.35 23.39 -0.66
C GLN A 95 -15.12 22.88 -1.44
N GLU A 96 -15.20 22.83 -2.78
CA GLU A 96 -14.15 22.23 -3.62
C GLU A 96 -12.79 22.94 -3.53
N ASP A 97 -12.79 24.27 -3.36
CA ASP A 97 -11.60 25.10 -3.11
C ASP A 97 -10.89 24.72 -1.80
N MET A 98 -11.65 24.45 -0.75
CA MET A 98 -11.12 24.00 0.53
C MET A 98 -10.52 22.59 0.47
N VAL A 99 -10.95 21.73 -0.46
CA VAL A 99 -10.35 20.40 -0.66
C VAL A 99 -8.89 20.54 -1.10
N GLN A 100 -8.61 21.42 -2.06
CA GLN A 100 -7.24 21.67 -2.54
C GLN A 100 -6.36 22.30 -1.46
N GLN A 101 -6.94 23.22 -0.68
CA GLN A 101 -6.24 23.80 0.46
C GLN A 101 -5.87 22.72 1.49
N TRP A 102 -6.80 21.84 1.86
CA TRP A 102 -6.54 20.78 2.84
C TRP A 102 -5.50 19.77 2.36
N VAL A 103 -5.45 19.48 1.05
CA VAL A 103 -4.39 18.65 0.46
C VAL A 103 -3.04 19.34 0.59
N SER A 104 -2.96 20.63 0.32
CA SER A 104 -1.74 21.43 0.44
C SER A 104 -1.26 21.49 1.90
N ASP A 105 -2.18 21.76 2.83
CA ASP A 105 -1.89 21.79 4.27
C ASP A 105 -1.30 20.45 4.76
N VAL A 106 -1.80 19.30 4.28
CA VAL A 106 -1.26 17.98 4.65
C VAL A 106 0.13 17.77 4.07
N LYS A 107 0.39 18.23 2.83
CA LYS A 107 1.70 18.13 2.19
C LYS A 107 2.74 19.00 2.90
N GLU A 108 2.40 20.24 3.23
CA GLU A 108 3.26 21.16 3.98
C GLU A 108 3.54 20.64 5.38
N TRP A 109 2.48 20.24 6.10
CA TRP A 109 2.62 19.60 7.41
C TRP A 109 3.54 18.38 7.35
N ALA A 110 3.42 17.52 6.32
CA ALA A 110 4.28 16.35 6.16
C ALA A 110 5.75 16.68 5.82
N ALA A 111 6.02 17.87 5.30
CA ALA A 111 7.36 18.35 4.93
C ALA A 111 8.09 19.03 6.10
N GLU A 112 7.37 19.44 7.14
CA GLU A 112 7.97 20.06 8.32
C GLU A 112 8.86 19.07 9.09
N PRO A 113 10.09 19.45 9.48
CA PRO A 113 10.92 18.64 10.35
C PRO A 113 10.20 18.39 11.67
N THR A 114 9.89 17.14 11.96
CA THR A 114 9.16 16.80 13.17
C THR A 114 9.98 17.09 14.43
N GLY A 115 9.60 18.14 15.14
CA GLY A 115 10.11 18.49 16.48
C GLY A 115 9.68 17.52 17.58
N HIS A 116 9.53 16.23 17.28
CA HIS A 116 9.06 15.23 18.23
C HIS A 116 10.05 15.04 19.37
N ASN A 117 9.51 14.91 20.58
CA ASN A 117 10.26 14.53 21.77
C ASN A 117 10.85 13.11 21.57
N ASP A 118 12.03 12.83 22.14
CA ASP A 118 12.70 11.53 21.99
C ASP A 118 11.84 10.36 22.50
N LEU A 119 10.99 10.62 23.48
CA LEU A 119 10.00 9.66 23.97
C LEU A 119 8.95 9.30 22.90
N GLU A 120 8.46 10.29 22.15
CA GLU A 120 7.46 10.12 21.10
C GLU A 120 8.03 9.34 19.93
N LYS A 121 9.25 9.69 19.50
CA LYS A 121 10.00 8.93 18.49
C LYS A 121 10.21 7.47 18.91
N THR A 122 10.47 7.24 20.19
CA THR A 122 10.63 5.88 20.74
C THR A 122 9.33 5.10 20.68
N ILE A 123 8.20 5.71 21.04
CA ILE A 123 6.87 5.08 20.99
C ILE A 123 6.51 4.72 19.54
N GLU A 124 6.65 5.65 18.60
CA GLU A 124 6.40 5.41 17.17
C GLU A 124 7.30 4.30 16.61
N GLY A 125 8.60 4.36 16.91
CA GLY A 125 9.57 3.38 16.45
C GLY A 125 9.26 1.97 16.94
N LEU A 126 8.87 1.83 18.22
CA LEU A 126 8.44 0.55 18.78
C LEU A 126 7.14 0.05 18.15
N TYR A 127 6.15 0.92 17.96
CA TYR A 127 4.90 0.58 17.29
C TYR A 127 5.13 0.04 15.87
N LEU A 128 5.89 0.76 15.05
CA LEU A 128 6.20 0.37 13.67
C LEU A 128 7.04 -0.92 13.63
N SER A 129 8.04 -1.05 14.50
CA SER A 129 8.86 -2.27 14.60
C SER A 129 8.00 -3.49 14.92
N ILE A 130 7.10 -3.40 15.89
CA ILE A 130 6.21 -4.51 16.26
C ILE A 130 5.32 -4.91 15.10
N LYS A 131 4.71 -3.94 14.40
CA LYS A 131 3.88 -4.20 13.22
C LYS A 131 4.65 -4.89 12.11
N GLN A 132 5.83 -4.37 11.77
CA GLN A 132 6.68 -4.96 10.74
C GLN A 132 7.11 -6.38 11.10
N ARG A 133 7.42 -6.65 12.37
CA ARG A 133 7.74 -8.00 12.85
C ARG A 133 6.54 -8.94 12.85
N LYS A 134 5.34 -8.48 13.21
CA LYS A 134 4.09 -9.25 13.08
C LYS A 134 3.86 -9.63 11.62
N TYR A 135 3.99 -8.67 10.71
CA TYR A 135 3.90 -8.93 9.27
C TYR A 135 4.89 -10.02 8.83
N ASN A 136 6.16 -9.89 9.23
CA ASN A 136 7.19 -10.88 8.90
C ASN A 136 6.91 -12.27 9.51
N LEU A 137 6.37 -12.32 10.74
CA LEU A 137 6.01 -13.56 11.42
C LEU A 137 4.95 -14.36 10.67
N TYR A 138 3.95 -13.68 10.10
CA TYR A 138 2.83 -14.34 9.42
C TYR A 138 3.05 -14.53 7.91
N ARG A 139 3.83 -13.67 7.25
CA ARG A 139 3.99 -13.71 5.78
C ARG A 139 5.35 -14.18 5.26
N LYS A 140 6.43 -14.10 6.06
CA LYS A 140 7.81 -14.33 5.57
C LYS A 140 8.63 -15.34 6.39
N ALA A 141 8.07 -15.88 7.47
CA ALA A 141 8.80 -16.75 8.38
C ALA A 141 8.41 -18.22 8.20
N ASP A 142 9.16 -18.93 7.36
CA ASP A 142 8.88 -20.33 7.02
C ASP A 142 9.36 -21.33 8.09
N GLY A 143 10.31 -20.94 8.95
CA GLY A 143 10.91 -21.83 9.96
C GLY A 143 10.45 -21.58 11.40
N ASN A 144 10.12 -22.63 12.15
CA ASN A 144 9.64 -22.54 13.53
C ASN A 144 10.65 -21.81 14.47
N LYS A 145 11.96 -22.04 14.28
CA LYS A 145 13.03 -21.34 15.03
C LYS A 145 12.98 -19.83 14.81
N ARG A 146 12.84 -19.39 13.55
CA ARG A 146 12.74 -17.97 13.19
C ARG A 146 11.45 -17.35 13.70
N ARG A 147 10.33 -18.08 13.62
CA ARG A 147 9.03 -17.65 14.18
C ARG A 147 9.11 -17.47 15.70
N HIS A 148 9.78 -18.39 16.41
CA HIS A 148 9.98 -18.28 17.85
C HIS A 148 10.83 -17.05 18.22
N GLN A 149 11.94 -16.80 17.52
CA GLN A 149 12.76 -15.61 17.72
C GLN A 149 11.97 -14.31 17.49
N LEU A 150 11.16 -14.26 16.42
CA LEU A 150 10.30 -13.12 16.13
C LEU A 150 9.27 -12.90 17.23
N ARG A 151 8.59 -13.94 17.71
CA ARG A 151 7.63 -13.85 18.83
C ARG A 151 8.30 -13.32 20.11
N LYS A 152 9.50 -13.81 20.44
CA LYS A 152 10.26 -13.34 21.62
C LYS A 152 10.59 -11.85 21.51
N LYS A 153 11.01 -11.39 20.33
CA LYS A 153 11.34 -9.99 20.08
C LYS A 153 10.09 -9.10 20.10
N ILE A 154 8.97 -9.55 19.52
CA ILE A 154 7.68 -8.86 19.62
C ILE A 154 7.26 -8.69 21.08
N ALA A 155 7.38 -9.74 21.90
CA ALA A 155 7.04 -9.67 23.31
C ALA A 155 7.97 -8.75 24.12
N SER A 156 9.25 -8.62 23.73
CA SER A 156 10.14 -7.65 24.37
C SER A 156 9.84 -6.21 23.96
N GLU A 157 9.58 -5.98 22.67
CA GLU A 157 9.26 -4.64 22.16
C GLU A 157 7.88 -4.16 22.66
N LYS A 158 6.90 -5.07 22.80
CA LYS A 158 5.59 -4.75 23.38
C LYS A 158 5.71 -4.28 24.83
N ARG A 159 6.54 -4.94 25.65
CA ARG A 159 6.83 -4.49 27.02
C ARG A 159 7.49 -3.11 27.05
N ALA A 160 8.49 -2.89 26.19
CA ALA A 160 9.12 -1.57 26.06
C ALA A 160 8.14 -0.48 25.62
N LEU A 161 7.18 -0.82 24.74
CA LEU A 161 6.14 0.09 24.29
C LEU A 161 5.17 0.43 25.43
N GLU A 162 4.75 -0.55 26.22
CA GLU A 162 3.92 -0.32 27.42
C GLU A 162 4.62 0.60 28.42
N ASP A 163 5.92 0.39 28.67
CA ASP A 163 6.71 1.24 29.56
C ASP A 163 6.85 2.68 29.03
N ALA A 164 7.08 2.85 27.72
CA ALA A 164 7.16 4.16 27.09
C ALA A 164 5.83 4.91 27.13
N ILE A 165 4.71 4.21 26.89
CA ILE A 165 3.35 4.77 27.01
C ILE A 165 3.07 5.19 28.45
N ARG A 166 3.43 4.36 29.44
CA ARG A 166 3.28 4.71 30.87
C ARG A 166 4.05 5.96 31.23
N LYS A 167 5.31 6.08 30.77
CA LYS A 167 6.14 7.28 30.99
C LYS A 167 5.53 8.53 30.37
N ARG A 168 4.97 8.41 29.16
CA ARG A 168 4.29 9.52 28.49
C ARG A 168 3.03 9.95 29.24
N ASN A 169 2.22 8.98 29.64
CA ASN A 169 0.91 9.21 30.26
C ASN A 169 1.01 9.63 31.73
N ALA A 170 2.21 9.66 32.33
CA ALA A 170 2.41 9.95 33.75
C ALA A 170 1.98 11.38 34.12
N ASP A 171 2.23 12.34 33.23
CA ASP A 171 2.04 13.77 33.47
C ASP A 171 0.89 14.38 32.63
N LEU A 172 0.09 13.54 31.96
CA LEU A 172 -1.00 13.95 31.06
C LEU A 172 -2.37 13.71 31.66
N ASP A 173 -3.33 14.58 31.33
CA ASP A 173 -4.75 14.39 31.65
C ASP A 173 -5.35 13.20 30.87
N GLU A 174 -6.42 12.59 31.39
CA GLU A 174 -7.05 11.40 30.80
C GLU A 174 -7.47 11.57 29.33
N SER A 175 -7.75 12.80 28.87
CA SER A 175 -8.07 13.12 27.48
C SER A 175 -6.90 12.97 26.52
N ASP A 176 -5.67 13.16 26.99
CA ASP A 176 -4.45 13.15 26.17
C ASP A 176 -3.60 11.88 26.35
N LYS A 177 -4.06 10.96 27.21
CA LYS A 177 -3.42 9.67 27.44
C LYS A 177 -3.55 8.77 26.23
N LEU A 178 -2.43 8.15 25.87
CA LEU A 178 -2.43 7.08 24.88
C LEU A 178 -3.17 5.84 25.41
N PRO A 179 -3.91 5.13 24.56
CA PRO A 179 -4.50 3.85 24.91
C PRO A 179 -3.42 2.78 25.11
N SER A 180 -3.82 1.63 25.65
CA SER A 180 -2.89 0.52 25.91
C SER A 180 -2.19 0.04 24.64
N ALA A 181 -1.00 -0.57 24.79
CA ALA A 181 -0.24 -1.07 23.65
C ALA A 181 -1.03 -2.07 22.79
N ASP A 182 -1.91 -2.88 23.39
CA ASP A 182 -2.79 -3.79 22.66
C ASP A 182 -3.83 -3.06 21.81
N ALA A 183 -4.47 -2.03 22.37
CA ALA A 183 -5.43 -1.21 21.65
C ALA A 183 -4.78 -0.45 20.49
N LEU A 184 -3.58 0.12 20.70
CA LEU A 184 -2.81 0.77 19.63
C LEU A 184 -2.48 -0.19 18.49
N LEU A 185 -1.96 -1.38 18.82
CA LEU A 185 -1.52 -2.37 17.85
C LEU A 185 -2.68 -3.05 17.11
N ALA A 186 -3.92 -2.91 17.57
CA ALA A 186 -5.11 -3.40 16.89
C ALA A 186 -5.56 -2.48 15.74
N VAL A 187 -5.18 -1.20 15.77
CA VAL A 187 -5.55 -0.22 14.75
C VAL A 187 -4.48 -0.21 13.65
N ASP A 188 -4.87 -0.40 12.39
CA ASP A 188 -3.92 -0.49 11.25
C ASP A 188 -3.20 0.83 10.95
N ASN A 189 -3.81 1.97 11.21
CA ASN A 189 -3.20 3.30 11.05
C ASN A 189 -3.60 4.20 12.22
N TYR A 190 -2.94 4.02 13.37
CA TYR A 190 -3.20 4.87 14.54
C TYR A 190 -2.69 6.29 14.26
N SER A 191 -3.54 7.29 14.49
CA SER A 191 -3.18 8.70 14.36
C SER A 191 -2.64 9.19 15.69
N TRP A 192 -1.37 9.58 15.72
CA TRP A 192 -0.74 10.03 16.97
C TRP A 192 -1.26 11.41 17.39
N PRO A 193 -1.55 11.63 18.68
CA PRO A 193 -1.99 12.95 19.17
C PRO A 193 -1.03 14.10 18.81
N TRP A 194 0.28 13.83 18.78
CA TRP A 194 1.32 14.79 18.41
C TRP A 194 1.59 14.87 16.90
N GLU A 195 0.92 14.05 16.10
CA GLU A 195 0.88 14.19 14.63
C GLU A 195 -0.41 14.88 14.14
N CYS A 196 -1.38 15.14 15.02
CA CYS A 196 -2.71 15.55 14.62
C CYS A 196 -3.18 16.76 15.41
N HIS A 197 -2.63 17.93 15.06
CA HIS A 197 -3.13 19.20 15.59
C HIS A 197 -4.41 19.64 14.86
N GLY A 198 -5.42 20.07 15.62
CA GLY A 198 -6.69 20.58 15.07
C GLY A 198 -7.44 19.55 14.21
N ASN A 199 -7.82 19.95 12.99
CA ASN A 199 -8.58 19.11 12.06
C ASN A 199 -7.70 18.19 11.16
N MET A 200 -6.43 18.00 11.50
CA MET A 200 -5.48 17.26 10.65
C MET A 200 -5.89 15.80 10.39
N VAL A 201 -6.60 15.15 11.32
CA VAL A 201 -7.15 13.79 11.09
C VAL A 201 -8.13 13.79 9.92
N GLN A 202 -9.01 14.79 9.86
CA GLN A 202 -9.99 14.93 8.78
C GLN A 202 -9.30 15.31 7.47
N LYS A 203 -8.30 16.20 7.53
CA LYS A 203 -7.48 16.56 6.37
C LYS A 203 -6.74 15.36 5.77
N LYS A 204 -6.12 14.51 6.61
CA LYS A 204 -5.46 13.27 6.17
C LYS A 204 -6.44 12.29 5.52
N ARG A 205 -7.65 12.13 6.11
CA ARG A 205 -8.69 11.26 5.54
C ARG A 205 -9.16 11.75 4.17
N LEU A 206 -9.35 13.06 4.02
CA LEU A 206 -9.69 13.69 2.74
C LEU A 206 -8.54 13.52 1.74
N PHE A 207 -7.30 13.79 2.17
CA PHE A 207 -6.08 13.62 1.38
C PHE A 207 -5.96 12.19 0.83
N ASP A 208 -6.12 11.15 1.66
CA ASP A 208 -6.05 9.75 1.22
C ASP A 208 -7.07 9.43 0.11
N LYS A 209 -8.29 9.99 0.21
CA LYS A 209 -9.34 9.82 -0.81
C LYS A 209 -9.00 10.58 -2.10
N VAL A 210 -8.49 11.81 -2.00
CA VAL A 210 -8.02 12.58 -3.16
C VAL A 210 -6.87 11.85 -3.85
N MET A 211 -5.85 11.40 -3.12
CA MET A 211 -4.71 10.68 -3.69
C MET A 211 -5.11 9.34 -4.32
N LEU A 212 -6.13 8.64 -3.80
CA LEU A 212 -6.69 7.47 -4.46
C LEU A 212 -7.37 7.84 -5.79
N LEU A 213 -8.19 8.88 -5.81
CA LEU A 213 -8.90 9.31 -7.01
C LEU A 213 -7.92 9.80 -8.09
N THR A 214 -6.90 10.59 -7.73
CA THR A 214 -5.87 11.06 -8.65
C THR A 214 -5.16 9.89 -9.34
N ARG A 215 -4.71 8.88 -8.59
CA ARG A 215 -4.03 7.71 -9.16
C ARG A 215 -4.92 6.89 -10.09
N LEU A 216 -6.21 6.77 -9.78
CA LEU A 216 -7.16 6.09 -10.66
C LEU A 216 -7.37 6.88 -11.96
N LYS A 217 -7.45 8.21 -11.88
CA LYS A 217 -7.54 9.11 -13.04
C LYS A 217 -6.27 9.11 -13.88
N GLU A 218 -5.09 8.94 -13.28
CA GLU A 218 -3.84 8.75 -14.02
C GLU A 218 -3.81 7.41 -14.76
N GLU A 219 -4.39 6.35 -14.16
CA GLU A 219 -4.40 5.01 -14.74
C GLU A 219 -5.33 4.90 -15.96
N GLU A 220 -6.47 5.61 -15.96
CA GLU A 220 -7.46 5.58 -17.04
C GLU A 220 -6.89 5.87 -18.44
N PRO A 221 -6.18 6.99 -18.71
CA PRO A 221 -5.60 7.28 -20.02
C PRO A 221 -4.49 6.28 -20.38
N ILE A 222 -3.69 5.82 -19.42
CA ILE A 222 -2.63 4.83 -19.65
C ILE A 222 -3.24 3.52 -20.19
N ILE A 223 -4.35 3.06 -19.64
CA ILE A 223 -5.02 1.86 -20.15
C ILE A 223 -5.73 2.14 -21.48
N GLY A 224 -6.32 3.33 -21.64
CA GLY A 224 -7.01 3.75 -22.87
C GLY A 224 -6.09 3.82 -24.10
N GLU A 225 -4.90 4.40 -23.97
CA GLU A 225 -3.87 4.48 -25.02
C GLU A 225 -3.34 3.08 -25.40
N ASN A 226 -3.07 2.24 -24.39
CA ASN A 226 -2.59 0.88 -24.60
C ASN A 226 -3.66 -0.02 -25.26
N ARG A 227 -4.94 0.20 -24.98
CA ARG A 227 -6.04 -0.50 -25.65
C ARG A 227 -6.11 -0.14 -27.14
N THR A 228 -6.02 1.14 -27.46
CA THR A 228 -6.07 1.63 -28.85
C THR A 228 -4.89 1.09 -29.66
N SER A 229 -3.70 1.06 -29.05
CA SER A 229 -2.49 0.51 -29.66
C SER A 229 -2.56 -1.01 -29.86
N ALA A 230 -3.10 -1.77 -28.90
CA ALA A 230 -3.28 -3.22 -29.00
C ALA A 230 -4.29 -3.62 -30.09
N SER A 231 -5.34 -2.80 -30.30
CA SER A 231 -6.30 -3.02 -31.39
C SER A 231 -5.66 -2.81 -32.78
N ILE A 232 -4.69 -1.91 -32.92
CA ILE A 232 -3.99 -1.65 -34.19
C ILE A 232 -3.02 -2.79 -34.53
N THR A 233 -2.34 -3.37 -33.54
CA THR A 233 -1.40 -4.48 -33.77
C THR A 233 -2.06 -5.80 -34.16
N ASN A 234 -3.35 -6.00 -33.84
CA ASN A 234 -4.08 -7.23 -34.15
C ASN A 234 -4.69 -7.26 -35.56
N VAL A 235 -4.61 -6.15 -36.32
CA VAL A 235 -5.08 -6.07 -37.72
C VAL A 235 -3.96 -6.36 -38.72
N GLY A 236 -2.72 -6.56 -38.24
CA GLY A 236 -1.53 -6.81 -39.05
C GLY A 236 -0.94 -8.21 -38.86
N SER A 237 -1.70 -9.27 -39.13
CA SER A 237 -1.12 -10.58 -39.46
C SER A 237 -1.68 -11.03 -40.81
N PRO A 238 -0.96 -10.81 -41.93
CA PRO A 238 -1.23 -11.50 -43.16
C PRO A 238 -0.80 -12.95 -43.00
N HIS A 239 -1.70 -13.88 -43.33
CA HIS A 239 -1.33 -15.26 -43.61
C HIS A 239 -0.19 -15.30 -44.63
N GLY A 240 0.88 -16.03 -44.28
CA GLY A 240 1.99 -16.42 -45.14
C GLY A 240 2.68 -17.62 -44.52
#